data_AF-A0A0C9UFL3-F1
#
_entry.id   AF-A0A0C9UFL3-F1
#
_cell.length_a   1.000
_cell.length_b   1.000
_cell.length_c   1.000
_cell.angle_alpha   90.00
_cell.angle_beta   90.00
_cell.angle_gamma   90.00
#
_symmetry.space_group_name_H-M   'P 1'
#
loop_
_entity.id
_entity.type
_entity.pdbx_description
1 polymer ?
#
loop_
_entity_poly.entity_id
_entity_poly.type
_entity_poly.pdbx_seq_one_letter_code
_entity_poly.pdbx_strand_id
1 'polypeptide(L)' 'ILGYELETIHMYKELGGRELVMRRHISEGGATSWEPSPLIKGAWEGRIVHLSGLDVIGPTAGSIARLMQD' A
#
# COMPACT_ATOMS: atom_id res chain seq x y z
N ILE A 1 17.64 -17.58 6.34
CA ILE A 1 16.75 -16.49 5.89
C ILE A 1 15.65 -17.12 5.06
N LEU A 2 14.39 -16.75 5.25
CA LEU A 2 13.21 -17.49 4.79
C LEU A 2 12.93 -17.40 3.27
N GLY A 3 13.79 -16.75 2.48
CA GLY A 3 13.68 -16.69 1.01
C GLY A 3 12.62 -15.74 0.45
N TYR A 4 11.88 -15.03 1.31
CA TYR A 4 10.88 -14.06 0.87
C TYR A 4 11.51 -12.79 0.30
N GLU A 5 10.91 -12.27 -0.76
CA GLU A 5 11.20 -10.92 -1.27
C GLU A 5 10.68 -9.87 -0.29
N LEU A 6 11.47 -8.82 -0.06
CA LEU A 6 11.13 -7.70 0.80
C LEU A 6 10.75 -6.50 -0.06
N GLU A 7 9.56 -5.95 0.18
CA GLU A 7 9.09 -4.71 -0.42
C GLU A 7 8.91 -3.65 0.67
N THR A 8 9.67 -2.56 0.59
CA THR A 8 9.54 -1.43 1.53
C THR A 8 8.70 -0.31 0.91
N ILE A 9 7.66 0.10 1.62
CA ILE A 9 6.77 1.20 1.25
C ILE A 9 6.96 2.30 2.28
N HIS A 10 7.37 3.49 1.81
CA HIS A 10 7.58 4.64 2.66
C HIS A 10 6.30 5.46 2.79
N MET A 11 5.88 5.66 4.03
CA MET A 11 4.71 6.46 4.38
C MET A 11 5.06 7.94 4.43
N TYR A 12 4.09 8.78 4.11
CA TYR A 12 4.19 10.24 4.21
C TYR A 12 2.87 10.82 4.71
N LYS A 13 2.94 11.99 5.34
CA LYS A 13 1.86 12.56 6.18
C LYS A 13 0.54 12.77 5.43
N GLU A 14 0.61 13.11 4.16
CA GLU A 14 -0.54 13.43 3.31
C GLU A 14 -1.13 12.21 2.57
N LEU A 15 -0.66 11.00 2.89
CA LEU A 15 -1.16 9.78 2.25
C LEU A 15 -2.62 9.52 2.65
N GLY A 16 -3.51 9.38 1.67
CA GLY A 16 -4.92 9.08 1.89
C GLY A 16 -5.19 7.59 2.16
N GLY A 17 -6.23 7.30 2.95
CA GLY A 17 -6.57 5.92 3.32
C GLY A 17 -6.91 5.02 2.12
N ARG A 18 -7.52 5.60 1.07
CA ARG A 18 -7.74 4.89 -0.19
C ARG A 18 -6.45 4.63 -0.94
N GLU A 19 -5.47 5.54 -0.89
CA GLU A 19 -4.18 5.39 -1.58
C GLU A 19 -3.34 4.24 -1.02
N LEU A 20 -3.52 3.91 0.26
CA LEU A 20 -2.91 2.72 0.88
C LEU A 20 -3.38 1.41 0.25
N VAL A 21 -4.59 1.36 -0.32
CA VAL A 21 -5.19 0.14 -0.89
C VAL A 21 -5.23 0.20 -2.42
N MET A 22 -5.52 1.38 -2.97
CA MET A 22 -5.74 1.63 -4.40
C MET A 22 -5.07 2.94 -4.81
N ARG A 23 -4.30 2.92 -5.90
CA ARG A 23 -3.70 4.12 -6.48
C ARG A 23 -4.37 4.49 -7.80
N ARG A 24 -4.34 5.78 -8.11
CA ARG A 24 -4.80 6.29 -9.41
C ARG A 24 -3.70 6.06 -10.44
N HIS A 25 -4.03 5.34 -11.50
CA HIS A 25 -3.18 5.18 -12.67
C HIS A 25 -3.66 6.13 -13.77
N ILE A 26 -2.73 6.84 -14.41
CA ILE A 26 -3.01 7.71 -15.55
C ILE A 26 -2.32 7.07 -16.75
N SER A 27 -3.11 6.66 -17.74
CA SER A 27 -2.55 6.09 -18.97
C SER A 27 -1.94 7.20 -19.84
N GLU A 28 -1.14 6.81 -20.83
CA GLU A 28 -0.51 7.75 -21.78
C GLU A 28 -1.54 8.66 -22.50
N GLY A 29 -2.78 8.20 -22.67
CA GLY A 29 -3.88 8.97 -23.24
C GLY A 29 -4.65 9.86 -22.24
N GLY A 30 -4.21 9.96 -20.99
CA GLY A 30 -4.84 10.77 -19.94
C GLY A 30 -6.07 10.13 -19.28
N ALA A 31 -6.48 8.93 -19.71
CA ALA A 31 -7.54 8.19 -19.05
C ALA A 31 -7.07 7.73 -17.66
N THR A 32 -7.98 7.76 -16.68
CA THR A 32 -7.62 7.39 -15.31
C THR A 32 -8.35 6.15 -14.85
N SER A 33 -7.61 5.22 -14.27
CA SER A 33 -8.12 3.99 -13.67
C SER A 33 -7.66 3.85 -12.22
N TRP A 34 -8.29 2.92 -11.50
CA TRP A 34 -7.83 2.47 -10.19
C TRP A 34 -7.03 1.19 -10.36
N GLU A 35 -5.88 1.10 -9.70
CA GLU A 35 -5.10 -0.13 -9.61
C GLU A 35 -4.73 -0.42 -8.15
N PRO A 36 -4.49 -1.69 -7.78
CA PRO A 36 -4.02 -2.05 -6.45
C PRO A 36 -2.74 -1.29 -6.09
N SER A 37 -2.63 -0.84 -4.83
CA SER A 37 -1.42 -0.22 -4.32
C SER A 37 -0.27 -1.23 -4.23
N PRO A 38 0.99 -0.78 -4.07
CA PRO A 38 2.12 -1.67 -3.79
C PRO A 38 1.90 -2.57 -2.58
N LEU A 39 1.21 -2.07 -1.53
CA LEU A 39 0.87 -2.88 -0.35
C LEU A 39 0.01 -4.09 -0.74
N ILE A 40 -1.03 -3.87 -1.54
CA ILE A 40 -1.93 -4.95 -1.96
C ILE A 40 -1.23 -5.91 -2.93
N LYS A 41 -0.44 -5.39 -3.88
CA LYS A 41 0.32 -6.22 -4.82
C LYS A 41 1.32 -7.12 -4.08
N GLY A 42 2.13 -6.55 -3.17
CA GLY A 42 3.10 -7.32 -2.38
C GLY A 42 2.44 -8.38 -1.49
N ALA A 43 1.29 -8.08 -0.90
CA ALA A 43 0.52 -9.06 -0.13
C ALA A 43 0.01 -10.22 -0.99
N TRP A 44 -0.53 -9.95 -2.19
CA TRP A 44 -0.99 -11.00 -3.12
C TRP A 44 0.16 -11.85 -3.66
N GLU A 45 1.34 -11.26 -3.86
CA GLU A 45 2.53 -11.95 -4.36
C GLU A 45 3.27 -12.73 -3.27
N GLY A 46 2.81 -12.68 -2.00
CA GLY A 46 3.42 -13.41 -0.89
C GLY A 46 4.76 -12.82 -0.42
N ARG A 47 4.96 -11.52 -0.65
CA ARG A 47 6.16 -10.79 -0.21
C ARG A 47 6.05 -10.39 1.26
N ILE A 48 7.20 -10.14 1.88
CA ILE A 48 7.25 -9.37 3.13
C ILE A 48 7.07 -7.90 2.76
N VAL A 49 5.97 -7.29 3.21
CA VAL A 49 5.71 -5.86 3.01
C VAL A 49 6.08 -5.10 4.27
N HIS A 50 7.02 -4.17 4.16
CA HIS A 50 7.48 -3.30 5.24
C HIS A 50 6.94 -1.88 5.06
N LEU A 51 6.05 -1.46 5.96
CA LEU A 51 5.49 -0.11 6.01
C LEU A 51 6.37 0.80 6.85
N SER A 52 7.31 1.50 6.21
CA SER A 52 8.27 2.39 6.86
C SER A 52 7.61 3.73 7.20
N GLY A 53 7.67 4.14 8.47
CA GLY A 53 7.11 5.42 8.94
C GLY A 53 5.61 5.40 9.17
N LEU A 54 5.03 4.26 9.56
CA LEU A 54 3.58 4.12 9.79
C LEU A 54 3.00 5.14 10.79
N ASP A 55 3.82 5.62 11.73
CA ASP A 55 3.46 6.65 12.71
C ASP A 55 3.06 7.99 12.06
N VAL A 56 3.59 8.31 10.87
CA VAL A 56 3.36 9.61 10.22
C VAL A 56 1.96 9.77 9.61
N ILE A 57 1.25 8.66 9.35
CA ILE A 57 -0.09 8.67 8.73
C ILE A 57 -1.22 8.66 9.75
N GLY A 58 -0.92 8.51 11.05
CA GLY A 58 -1.88 8.63 12.14
C GLY A 58 -3.16 7.78 11.94
N PRO A 59 -4.37 8.36 12.09
CA PRO A 59 -5.63 7.62 11.94
C PRO A 59 -5.82 6.96 10.58
N THR A 60 -5.14 7.42 9.53
CA THR A 60 -5.22 6.83 8.20
C THR A 60 -4.77 5.37 8.19
N ALA A 61 -3.89 4.95 9.10
CA ALA A 61 -3.51 3.54 9.27
C ALA A 61 -4.72 2.61 9.50
N GLY A 62 -5.85 3.14 10.01
CA GLY A 62 -7.09 2.38 10.16
C GLY A 62 -7.67 1.86 8.84
N SER A 63 -7.33 2.46 7.68
CA SER A 63 -7.86 2.01 6.39
C SER A 63 -7.34 0.63 5.96
N ILE A 64 -6.23 0.18 6.54
CA ILE A 64 -5.64 -1.13 6.29
C ILE A 64 -5.89 -2.14 7.42
N ALA A 65 -6.65 -1.77 8.46
CA ALA A 65 -6.90 -2.62 9.62
C ALA A 65 -7.56 -3.97 9.24
N ARG A 66 -8.41 -3.98 8.21
CA ARG A 66 -9.07 -5.20 7.72
C ARG A 66 -8.11 -6.22 7.10
N LEU A 67 -6.90 -5.81 6.67
CA LEU A 67 -5.90 -6.76 6.17
C LEU A 67 -5.35 -7.68 7.27
N MET A 68 -5.50 -7.30 8.55
CA MET A 68 -4.94 -8.03 9.68
C MET A 68 -5.99 -8.75 10.54
N GLN A 69 -7.27 -8.68 10.16
CA GLN A 69 -8.40 -9.11 11.00
C GLN A 69 -9.13 -10.36 10.50
N ASP A 70 -8.64 -11.01 9.44
CA ASP A 70 -9.21 -12.28 8.95
C ASP A 70 -8.49 -13.50 9.57
#